data_AF-X6CAD7-F1
#
_entry.id   AF-X6CAD7-F1
#
_cell.length_a   1.000
_cell.length_b   1.000
_cell.length_c   1.000
_cell.angle_alpha   90.00
_cell.angle_beta   90.00
_cell.angle_gamma   90.00
#
_symmetry.space_group_name_H-M   'P 1'
#
loop_
_entity.id
_entity.type
_entity.pdbx_description
1 polymer ?
#
loop_
_entity_poly.entity_id
_entity_poly.type
_entity_poly.pdbx_seq_one_letter_code
_entity_poly.pdbx_strand_id
1 'polypeptide(L)'
;MRESDLFTWTPPCRVIVFPMVRRVGRIRSTAGKMLAKPTLRAAQSYRDQVTDALVKQMSHAGIGEAERDEQLCAFWSAVQGEIARRTYHGQRI
;
A
#
# COMPACT_ATOMS: atom_id res chain seq x y z
N MET A 1 26.84 -11.75 -41.67
CA MET A 1 26.71 -11.90 -40.20
C MET A 1 26.02 -10.64 -39.72
N ARG A 2 24.75 -10.70 -39.33
CA ARG A 2 23.98 -9.51 -38.92
C ARG A 2 24.36 -9.20 -37.47
N GLU A 3 25.04 -8.09 -37.24
CA GLU A 3 25.30 -7.58 -35.89
C GLU A 3 23.96 -7.31 -35.23
N SER A 4 23.71 -8.02 -34.13
CA SER A 4 22.54 -7.84 -33.30
C SER A 4 22.63 -6.48 -32.64
N ASP A 5 21.60 -5.66 -32.86
CA ASP A 5 21.50 -4.26 -32.45
C ASP A 5 21.27 -4.13 -30.93
N LEU A 6 22.20 -4.68 -30.13
CA LEU A 6 22.13 -4.76 -28.67
C LEU A 6 22.05 -3.37 -28.00
N PHE A 7 22.40 -2.31 -28.74
CA PHE A 7 22.42 -0.93 -28.25
C PHE A 7 21.13 -0.14 -28.55
N THR A 8 20.20 -0.65 -29.36
CA THR A 8 18.92 0.02 -29.65
C THR A 8 17.75 -0.52 -28.83
N TRP A 9 18.00 -1.46 -27.91
CA TRP A 9 16.99 -1.92 -26.96
C TRP A 9 16.71 -0.83 -25.92
N THR A 10 15.64 -0.06 -26.14
CA THR A 10 15.01 0.78 -25.13
C THR A 10 13.87 0.00 -24.46
N PRO A 11 14.12 -0.67 -23.32
CA PRO A 11 13.05 -1.31 -22.58
C PRO A 11 12.05 -0.24 -22.10
N PRO A 12 10.75 -0.56 -22.01
CA PRO A 12 9.79 0.32 -21.35
C PRO A 12 10.24 0.55 -19.90
N CYS A 13 10.76 1.75 -19.63
CA CYS A 13 11.24 2.13 -18.31
C CYS A 13 10.02 2.45 -17.43
N ARG A 14 9.50 1.44 -16.73
CA ARG A 14 8.37 1.61 -15.82
C ARG A 14 8.90 2.14 -14.48
N VAL A 15 8.64 3.40 -14.18
CA VAL A 15 8.92 3.94 -12.85
C VAL A 15 7.95 3.24 -11.88
N ILE A 16 8.46 2.31 -11.08
CA ILE A 16 7.69 1.70 -9.99
C ILE A 16 7.64 2.72 -8.86
N VAL A 17 6.63 3.58 -8.89
CA VAL A 17 6.39 4.56 -7.84
C VAL A 17 5.88 3.81 -6.60
N PHE A 18 6.81 3.29 -5.80
CA PHE A 18 6.59 2.79 -4.44
C PHE A 18 5.66 1.56 -4.29
N PRO A 19 6.18 0.34 -4.12
CA PRO A 19 5.34 -0.78 -3.70
C PRO A 19 4.77 -0.50 -2.31
N MET A 20 3.47 -0.31 -2.22
CA MET A 20 2.78 0.07 -0.98
C MET A 20 2.99 -0.94 0.15
N VAL A 21 3.18 -2.21 -0.21
CA VAL A 21 3.52 -3.32 0.69
C VAL A 21 4.86 -3.11 1.41
N ARG A 22 5.82 -2.39 0.81
CA ARG A 22 7.14 -2.16 1.43
C ARG A 22 7.15 -0.94 2.38
N ARG A 23 6.03 -0.21 2.53
CA ARG A 23 5.90 0.92 3.47
C ARG A 23 5.62 0.45 4.91
N VAL A 24 6.49 -0.41 5.44
CA VAL A 24 6.30 -1.09 6.74
C VAL A 24 6.03 -0.10 7.89
N GLY A 25 6.74 1.04 7.95
CA GLY A 25 6.49 2.06 8.98
C GLY A 25 5.07 2.64 8.91
N ARG A 26 4.55 2.90 7.70
CA ARG A 26 3.18 3.39 7.50
C ARG A 26 2.16 2.32 7.83
N ILE A 27 2.38 1.08 7.39
CA ILE A 27 1.53 -0.08 7.72
C ILE A 27 1.40 -0.23 9.23
N ARG A 28 2.52 -0.23 9.95
CA ARG A 28 2.57 -0.31 11.43
C ARG A 28 1.86 0.85 12.10
N SER A 29 2.03 2.08 11.60
CA SER A 29 1.37 3.26 12.16
C SER A 29 -0.14 3.22 11.93
N THR A 30 -0.58 2.88 10.71
CA THR A 30 -2.01 2.75 10.37
C THR A 30 -2.67 1.65 11.20
N ALA A 31 -2.05 0.47 11.33
CA ALA A 31 -2.55 -0.62 12.16
C ALA A 31 -2.73 -0.19 13.62
N GLY A 32 -1.73 0.50 14.20
CA GLY A 32 -1.82 1.04 15.56
C GLY A 32 -2.96 2.06 15.70
N LYS A 33 -3.10 2.97 14.73
CA LYS A 33 -4.17 3.97 14.72
C LYS A 33 -5.56 3.35 14.57
N MET A 34 -5.70 2.28 13.78
CA MET A 34 -6.95 1.52 13.65
C MET A 34 -7.33 0.85 14.96
N LEU A 35 -6.39 0.18 15.62
CA LEU A 35 -6.61 -0.46 16.92
C LEU A 35 -6.93 0.54 18.04
N ALA A 36 -6.40 1.75 17.96
CA ALA A 36 -6.69 2.82 18.91
C ALA A 36 -8.07 3.48 18.72
N LYS A 37 -8.83 3.15 17.65
CA LYS A 37 -10.16 3.73 17.46
C LYS A 37 -11.17 3.07 18.41
N PRO A 38 -11.96 3.87 19.15
CA PRO A 38 -12.87 3.34 20.16
C PRO A 38 -14.11 2.67 19.57
N THR A 39 -14.46 2.98 18.32
CA THR A 39 -15.66 2.45 17.66
C THR A 39 -15.34 1.97 16.25
N LEU A 40 -16.11 0.98 15.78
CA LEU A 40 -16.03 0.49 14.40
C LEU A 40 -16.28 1.62 13.38
N ARG A 41 -17.22 2.53 13.67
CA ARG A 41 -17.50 3.68 12.82
C ARG A 41 -16.31 4.63 12.71
N ALA A 42 -15.61 4.90 13.82
CA ALA A 42 -14.41 5.72 13.81
C ALA A 42 -13.25 5.04 13.05
N ALA A 43 -13.13 3.72 13.16
CA ALA A 43 -12.16 2.93 12.38
C ALA A 43 -12.47 2.98 10.88
N GLN A 44 -13.74 2.85 10.48
CA GLN A 44 -14.16 2.95 9.08
C GLN A 44 -13.88 4.34 8.51
N SER A 45 -14.31 5.41 9.19
CA SER A 45 -14.04 6.77 8.72
C SER A 45 -12.54 7.06 8.59
N TYR A 46 -11.72 6.52 9.49
CA TYR A 46 -10.26 6.62 9.37
C TYR A 46 -9.71 5.83 8.18
N ARG A 47 -10.25 4.63 7.91
CA ARG A 47 -9.90 3.84 6.72
C ARG A 47 -10.21 4.59 5.44
N ASP A 48 -11.37 5.24 5.35
CA ASP A 48 -11.79 6.01 4.19
C ASP A 48 -10.82 7.18 3.95
N GLN A 49 -10.52 7.97 5.00
CA GLN A 49 -9.56 9.07 4.92
C GLN A 49 -8.16 8.64 4.45
N VAL A 50 -7.67 7.50 4.94
CA VAL A 50 -6.36 6.95 4.52
C VAL A 50 -6.42 6.50 3.05
N THR A 51 -7.53 5.88 2.64
CA THR A 51 -7.74 5.41 1.27
C THR A 51 -7.77 6.60 0.30
N ASP A 52 -8.57 7.62 0.58
CA ASP A 52 -8.69 8.82 -0.25
C ASP A 52 -7.34 9.54 -0.41
N ALA A 53 -6.57 9.66 0.67
CA ALA A 53 -5.25 10.26 0.63
C ALA A 53 -4.27 9.46 -0.26
N LEU A 54 -4.33 8.13 -0.22
CA LEU A 54 -3.50 7.26 -1.04
C LEU A 54 -3.92 7.28 -2.50
N VAL A 55 -5.22 7.22 -2.79
CA VAL A 55 -5.78 7.38 -4.14
C VAL A 55 -5.29 8.69 -4.73
N LYS A 56 -5.46 9.81 -4.02
CA LYS A 56 -5.01 11.13 -4.48
C LYS A 56 -3.51 11.15 -4.77
N GLN A 57 -2.68 10.63 -3.86
CA GLN A 57 -1.23 10.57 -4.10
C GLN A 57 -0.86 9.78 -5.35
N MET A 58 -1.49 8.63 -5.58
CA MET A 58 -1.21 7.78 -6.73
C MET A 58 -1.76 8.37 -8.04
N SER A 59 -2.95 8.98 -8.01
CA SER A 59 -3.51 9.68 -9.17
C SER A 59 -2.63 10.86 -9.58
N HIS A 60 -2.14 11.65 -8.62
CA HIS A 60 -1.19 12.73 -8.90
C HIS A 60 0.14 12.23 -9.47
N ALA A 61 0.54 11.00 -9.14
CA ALA A 61 1.72 10.35 -9.70
C ALA A 61 1.45 9.70 -11.08
N GLY A 62 0.25 9.85 -11.64
CA GLY A 62 -0.11 9.29 -12.95
C GLY A 62 -0.38 7.78 -12.94
N ILE A 63 -0.61 7.17 -11.77
CA ILE A 63 -0.88 5.74 -11.66
C ILE A 63 -2.32 5.45 -12.11
N GLY A 64 -2.47 4.53 -13.07
CA GLY A 64 -3.75 4.07 -13.59
C GLY A 64 -4.65 3.45 -12.51
N GLU A 65 -5.96 3.44 -12.73
CA GLU A 65 -6.95 2.96 -11.76
C GLU A 65 -6.74 1.52 -11.32
N ALA A 66 -6.57 0.59 -12.25
CA ALA A 66 -6.33 -0.82 -11.93
C ALA A 66 -5.09 -1.02 -11.03
N GLU A 67 -3.99 -0.33 -11.34
CA GLU A 67 -2.78 -0.39 -10.52
C GLU A 67 -3.00 0.25 -9.14
N ARG A 68 -3.77 1.35 -9.05
CA ARG A 68 -4.13 1.97 -7.76
C ARG A 68 -4.89 0.99 -6.86
N ASP A 69 -5.85 0.27 -7.42
CA ASP A 69 -6.67 -0.68 -6.69
C ASP A 69 -5.85 -1.87 -6.20
N GLU A 70 -4.96 -2.41 -7.04
CA GLU A 70 -4.02 -3.47 -6.64
C GLU A 70 -3.13 -3.01 -5.48
N GLN A 71 -2.55 -1.81 -5.57
CA GLN A 71 -1.69 -1.25 -4.52
C GLN A 71 -2.46 -0.98 -3.21
N LEU A 72 -3.72 -0.54 -3.28
CA LEU A 72 -4.59 -0.36 -2.12
C LEU A 72 -4.96 -1.68 -1.46
N CYS A 73 -5.35 -2.68 -2.25
CA CYS A 73 -5.65 -4.02 -1.77
C CYS A 73 -4.44 -4.61 -1.04
N ALA A 74 -3.26 -4.50 -1.64
CA ALA A 74 -2.02 -4.99 -1.06
C ALA A 74 -1.67 -4.26 0.25
N PHE A 75 -1.85 -2.93 0.29
CA PHE A 75 -1.64 -2.13 1.51
C PHE A 75 -2.56 -2.56 2.65
N TRP A 76 -3.87 -2.63 2.39
CA TRP A 76 -4.86 -2.97 3.42
C TRP A 76 -4.71 -4.41 3.89
N SER A 77 -4.35 -5.34 3.00
CA SER A 77 -4.03 -6.72 3.38
C SER A 77 -2.84 -6.78 4.36
N ALA A 78 -1.77 -6.01 4.09
CA ALA A 78 -0.63 -5.93 5.00
C ALA A 78 -0.98 -5.25 6.34
N VAL A 79 -1.84 -4.23 6.34
CA VAL A 79 -2.35 -3.60 7.58
C VAL A 79 -3.15 -4.59 8.42
N GLN A 80 -4.02 -5.39 7.80
CA GLN A 80 -4.78 -6.43 8.51
C GLN A 80 -3.86 -7.50 9.09
N GLY A 81 -2.85 -7.94 8.34
CA GLY A 81 -1.83 -8.86 8.87
C GLY A 81 -1.08 -8.29 10.08
N GLU A 82 -0.73 -7.00 10.05
CA GLU A 82 -0.08 -6.33 11.18
C GLU A 82 -1.02 -6.13 12.38
N ILE A 83 -2.31 -5.84 12.15
CA ILE A 83 -3.33 -5.79 13.22
C ILE A 83 -3.42 -7.16 13.90
N ALA A 84 -3.58 -8.23 13.12
CA ALA A 84 -3.64 -9.59 13.62
C ALA A 84 -2.38 -9.92 14.44
N ARG A 85 -1.18 -9.63 13.90
CA ARG A 85 0.09 -9.85 14.62
C ARG A 85 0.10 -9.18 16.00
N ARG A 86 -0.40 -7.95 16.10
CA ARG A 86 -0.46 -7.18 17.36
C ARG A 86 -1.48 -7.73 18.34
N THR A 87 -2.67 -8.09 17.88
CA THR A 87 -3.71 -8.65 18.75
C THR A 87 -3.29 -10.02 19.29
N TYR A 88 -2.69 -10.88 18.45
CA TYR A 88 -2.13 -12.17 18.90
C TYR A 88 -0.96 -12.00 19.89
N HIS A 89 -0.05 -11.04 19.67
CA HIS A 89 1.02 -10.75 20.64
C HIS A 89 0.50 -10.14 21.95
N GLY A 90 -0.57 -9.34 21.91
CA GLY A 90 -1.20 -8.77 23.10
C GLY A 90 -1.99 -9.78 23.94
N GLN A 91 -2.36 -10.95 23.39
CA GLN A 91 -3.09 -12.02 24.06
C GLN A 91 -2.20 -13.05 24.78
N ARG A 92 -0.87 -13.00 24.62
CA ARG A 92 0.06 -13.87 25.35
C ARG A 92 0.38 -13.31 26.74
N ILE A 93 -0.58 -13.37 27.66
CA ILE A 93 -0.38 -13.20 29.11
C ILE A 93 -1.23 -14.25 29.84
#